data_AF-A0A8S4MU99-F1
#
_entry.id   AF-A0A8S4MU99-F1
#
_cell.length_a   1.000
_cell.length_b   1.000
_cell.length_c   1.000
_cell.angle_alpha   90.00
_cell.angle_beta   90.00
_cell.angle_gamma   90.00
#
_symmetry.space_group_name_H-M   'P 1'
#
loop_
_entity.id
_entity.type
_entity.pdbx_description
1 polymer ?
#
loop_
_entity_poly.entity_id
_entity_poly.type
_entity_poly.pdbx_seq_one_letter_code
_entity_poly.pdbx_strand_id
1 'polypeptide(L)'
;MMHYAITQMRESERYERCILGELLRAEDEGRISNEAIYGILGDSFNAGIFTTFTTISGFLIALINYPDVQDKLHKEIDRVIGRDMQPALSDREKMPYMEAAILETLRYMSMVPLGIPHKTTRDTKISGCHLPKGTQVWMNLYGMHHDSRYFILDPNVFNPGRFLDSEGNLVSKEERKKVLAFGAGRRVCMGEVLAKVRIFLTLTQLLHKFVFLPDDPERVIPFDMKSFVNTPMALMAPKFKIIAKVR
;
A
#
# COMPACT_ATOMS: atom_id res chain seq x y z
N MET A 1 -7.60 -20.00 -15.02
CA MET A 1 -7.21 -20.05 -13.60
C MET A 1 -8.41 -19.87 -12.66
N MET A 2 -9.18 -18.77 -12.70
CA MET A 2 -10.34 -18.57 -11.81
C MET A 2 -11.46 -19.62 -11.99
N HIS A 3 -11.83 -19.93 -13.23
CA HIS A 3 -12.81 -20.98 -13.54
C HIS A 3 -12.42 -22.33 -12.91
N TYR A 4 -11.17 -22.73 -13.09
CA TYR A 4 -10.62 -23.97 -12.50
C TYR A 4 -10.72 -23.98 -10.97
N ALA A 5 -10.37 -22.87 -10.30
CA ALA A 5 -10.46 -22.77 -8.84
C ALA A 5 -11.90 -22.87 -8.33
N ILE A 6 -12.86 -22.26 -9.03
CA ILE A 6 -14.30 -22.35 -8.73
C ILE A 6 -14.78 -23.78 -8.89
N THR A 7 -14.47 -24.42 -10.03
CA THR A 7 -14.87 -25.81 -10.32
C THR A 7 -14.34 -26.77 -9.26
N GLN A 8 -13.05 -26.70 -8.93
CA GLN A 8 -12.42 -27.56 -7.92
C GLN A 8 -13.02 -27.38 -6.52
N MET A 9 -13.41 -26.16 -6.14
CA MET A 9 -14.03 -25.92 -4.83
C MET A 9 -15.49 -26.38 -4.78
N ARG A 10 -16.21 -26.35 -5.90
CA ARG A 10 -17.55 -26.94 -6.00
C ARG A 10 -17.47 -28.47 -5.94
N GLU A 11 -16.53 -29.07 -6.68
CA GLU A 11 -16.30 -30.51 -6.71
C GLU A 11 -15.86 -31.08 -5.34
N SER A 12 -15.18 -30.29 -4.52
CA SER A 12 -14.72 -30.74 -3.22
C SER A 12 -15.82 -30.80 -2.16
N GLU A 13 -17.00 -30.18 -2.42
CA GLU A 13 -18.10 -29.93 -1.47
C GLU A 13 -17.62 -29.33 -0.12
N ARG A 14 -16.40 -28.78 -0.11
CA ARG A 14 -15.77 -28.16 1.04
C ARG A 14 -15.63 -26.69 0.74
N TYR A 15 -16.65 -25.94 1.15
CA TYR A 15 -16.52 -24.49 1.29
C TYR A 15 -15.59 -24.18 2.45
N GLU A 16 -14.28 -24.30 2.20
CA GLU A 16 -13.24 -23.90 3.13
C GLU A 16 -13.50 -22.47 3.64
N ARG A 17 -12.96 -22.13 4.81
CA ARG A 17 -13.04 -20.78 5.38
C ARG A 17 -12.18 -19.80 4.58
N CYS A 18 -12.60 -19.50 3.35
CA CYS A 18 -11.96 -18.60 2.42
C CYS A 18 -13.02 -17.78 1.67
N ILE A 19 -12.58 -16.68 1.04
CA ILE A 19 -13.51 -15.77 0.33
C ILE A 19 -14.31 -16.49 -0.76
N LEU A 20 -13.69 -17.43 -1.50
CA LEU A 20 -14.39 -18.19 -2.54
C LEU A 20 -15.50 -19.06 -1.94
N GLY A 21 -15.25 -19.73 -0.81
CA GLY A 21 -16.25 -20.53 -0.11
C GLY A 21 -17.43 -19.67 0.39
N GLU A 22 -17.18 -18.47 0.91
CA GLU A 22 -18.24 -17.54 1.33
C GLU A 22 -19.06 -17.03 0.13
N LEU A 23 -18.41 -16.77 -1.01
CA LEU A 23 -19.08 -16.32 -2.23
C LEU A 23 -19.95 -17.42 -2.84
N LEU A 24 -19.46 -18.66 -2.88
CA LEU A 24 -20.25 -19.80 -3.37
C LEU A 24 -21.47 -20.05 -2.49
N ARG A 25 -21.34 -19.99 -1.16
CA ARG A 25 -22.50 -20.05 -0.25
C ARG A 25 -23.50 -18.92 -0.48
N ALA A 26 -23.03 -17.71 -0.77
CA ALA A 26 -23.89 -16.58 -1.09
C ALA A 26 -24.66 -16.77 -2.42
N GLU A 27 -24.06 -17.44 -3.40
CA GLU A 27 -24.72 -17.81 -4.65
C GLU A 27 -25.75 -18.92 -4.43
N ASP A 28 -25.43 -19.95 -3.65
CA ASP A 28 -26.36 -21.03 -3.29
C ASP A 28 -27.62 -20.48 -2.59
N GLU A 29 -27.46 -19.42 -1.79
CA GLU A 29 -28.56 -18.70 -1.12
C GLU A 29 -29.28 -17.67 -2.03
N GLY A 30 -28.89 -17.57 -3.30
CA GLY A 30 -29.47 -16.63 -4.28
C GLY A 30 -29.17 -15.15 -4.01
N ARG A 31 -28.18 -14.83 -3.16
CA ARG A 31 -27.81 -13.45 -2.81
C ARG A 31 -26.92 -12.77 -3.85
N ILE A 32 -26.15 -13.55 -4.61
CA ILE A 32 -25.29 -13.07 -5.70
C ILE A 32 -25.37 -14.01 -6.90
N SER A 33 -25.03 -13.52 -8.09
CA SER A 33 -24.92 -14.37 -9.28
C SER A 33 -23.53 -14.97 -9.43
N ASN A 34 -23.42 -16.03 -10.22
CA ASN A 34 -22.13 -16.62 -10.60
C ASN A 34 -21.18 -15.59 -11.23
N GLU A 35 -21.70 -14.72 -12.11
CA GLU A 35 -20.92 -13.65 -12.74
C GLU A 35 -20.35 -12.67 -11.71
N ALA A 36 -21.12 -12.39 -10.64
CA ALA A 36 -20.66 -11.55 -9.54
C ALA A 36 -19.47 -12.20 -8.79
N ILE A 37 -19.44 -13.54 -8.66
CA ILE A 37 -18.28 -14.24 -8.08
C ILE A 37 -17.02 -14.00 -8.92
N TYR A 38 -17.10 -14.20 -10.24
CA TYR A 38 -15.96 -13.94 -11.13
C TYR A 38 -15.49 -12.48 -11.05
N GLY A 39 -16.42 -11.52 -11.01
CA GLY A 39 -16.12 -10.11 -10.87
C GLY A 39 -15.42 -9.79 -9.54
N ILE A 40 -15.98 -10.23 -8.42
CA ILE A 40 -15.43 -9.99 -7.08
C ILE A 40 -14.04 -10.60 -6.93
N LEU A 41 -13.84 -11.83 -7.40
CA LEU A 41 -12.53 -12.48 -7.36
C LEU A 41 -11.53 -11.76 -8.25
N GLY A 42 -11.91 -11.44 -9.49
CA GLY A 42 -11.07 -10.69 -10.43
C GLY A 42 -10.60 -9.37 -9.84
N ASP A 43 -11.53 -8.58 -9.29
CA ASP A 43 -11.23 -7.31 -8.64
C ASP A 43 -10.32 -7.49 -7.42
N SER A 44 -10.64 -8.46 -6.55
CA SER A 44 -9.90 -8.70 -5.31
C SER A 44 -8.45 -9.13 -5.56
N PHE A 45 -8.22 -10.04 -6.52
CA PHE A 45 -6.88 -10.51 -6.86
C PHE A 45 -6.05 -9.41 -7.53
N ASN A 46 -6.61 -8.73 -8.54
CA ASN A 46 -5.90 -7.65 -9.22
C ASN A 46 -5.55 -6.51 -8.26
N ALA A 47 -6.54 -6.01 -7.51
CA ALA A 47 -6.33 -4.95 -6.55
C ALA A 47 -5.35 -5.36 -5.45
N GLY A 48 -5.45 -6.59 -4.93
CA GLY A 48 -4.63 -7.06 -3.81
C GLY A 48 -3.17 -7.36 -4.17
N ILE A 49 -2.89 -7.87 -5.38
CA ILE A 49 -1.54 -8.26 -5.79
C ILE A 49 -0.73 -7.04 -6.25
N PHE A 50 -1.21 -6.31 -7.25
CA PHE A 50 -0.40 -5.30 -7.93
C PHE A 50 -0.08 -4.09 -7.04
N THR A 51 -1.04 -3.66 -6.21
CA THR A 51 -0.85 -2.51 -5.30
C THR A 51 0.15 -2.82 -4.19
N THR A 52 0.02 -3.99 -3.56
CA THR A 52 0.91 -4.46 -2.50
C THR A 52 2.32 -4.68 -3.05
N PHE A 53 2.44 -5.36 -4.20
CA PHE A 53 3.72 -5.58 -4.88
C PHE A 53 4.43 -4.26 -5.16
N THR A 54 3.72 -3.31 -5.78
CA THR A 54 4.29 -2.00 -6.14
C THR A 54 4.74 -1.22 -4.91
N THR A 55 3.98 -1.27 -3.81
CA THR A 55 4.36 -0.62 -2.56
C THR A 55 5.65 -1.22 -1.98
N ILE A 56 5.76 -2.56 -1.95
CA ILE A 56 6.96 -3.25 -1.48
C ILE A 56 8.16 -2.93 -2.39
N SER A 57 7.99 -3.00 -3.71
CA SER A 57 9.04 -2.65 -4.66
C SER A 57 9.51 -1.22 -4.50
N GLY A 58 8.58 -0.26 -4.38
CA GLY A 58 8.92 1.13 -4.14
C GLY A 58 9.63 1.36 -2.82
N PHE A 59 9.24 0.65 -1.76
CA PHE A 59 9.95 0.68 -0.48
C PHE A 59 11.39 0.19 -0.63
N LEU A 60 11.61 -0.94 -1.32
CA LEU A 60 12.96 -1.47 -1.57
C LEU A 60 13.82 -0.51 -2.40
N ILE A 61 13.23 0.14 -3.41
CA ILE A 61 13.90 1.20 -4.18
C ILE A 61 14.25 2.38 -3.26
N ALA A 62 13.36 2.78 -2.35
CA ALA A 62 13.67 3.82 -1.37
C ALA A 62 14.88 3.42 -0.50
N LEU A 63 14.95 2.18 0.00
CA LEU A 63 16.07 1.77 0.86
C LEU A 63 17.45 1.84 0.20
N ILE A 64 17.56 1.52 -1.09
CA ILE A 64 18.82 1.61 -1.83
C ILE A 64 19.20 3.07 -2.15
N ASN A 65 18.24 3.99 -2.15
CA ASN A 65 18.48 5.43 -2.29
C ASN A 65 18.74 6.12 -0.95
N TYR A 66 18.23 5.57 0.15
CA TYR A 66 18.30 6.13 1.51
C TYR A 66 18.86 5.09 2.49
N PRO A 67 20.17 4.77 2.41
CA PRO A 67 20.79 3.74 3.25
C PRO A 67 20.71 4.08 4.75
N ASP A 68 20.67 5.36 5.12
CA ASP A 68 20.50 5.80 6.51
C ASP A 68 19.11 5.42 7.08
N VAL A 69 18.08 5.41 6.23
CA VAL A 69 16.75 4.93 6.58
C VAL A 69 16.78 3.43 6.81
N GLN A 70 17.46 2.68 5.95
CA GLN A 70 17.63 1.23 6.09
C GLN A 70 18.38 0.87 7.38
N ASP A 71 19.43 1.60 7.74
CA ASP A 71 20.18 1.41 8.99
C ASP A 71 19.30 1.64 10.23
N LYS A 72 18.47 2.68 10.23
CA LYS A 72 17.53 2.96 11.33
C LYS A 72 16.47 1.87 11.45
N LEU A 73 15.96 1.33 10.34
CA LEU A 73 15.04 0.20 10.34
C LEU A 73 15.70 -1.06 10.91
N HIS A 74 16.94 -1.37 10.54
CA HIS A 74 17.67 -2.50 11.09
C HIS A 74 17.89 -2.37 12.60
N LYS A 75 18.28 -1.17 13.08
CA LYS A 75 18.43 -0.89 14.52
C LYS A 75 17.11 -1.06 15.28
N GLU A 76 15.99 -0.60 14.72
CA GLU A 76 14.68 -0.81 15.33
C GLU A 76 14.30 -2.30 15.39
N ILE A 77 14.51 -3.04 14.29
CA ILE A 77 14.29 -4.48 14.22
C ILE A 77 15.13 -5.23 15.27
N ASP A 78 16.43 -4.91 15.39
CA ASP A 78 17.32 -5.52 16.37
C ASP A 78 16.87 -5.23 17.81
N ARG A 79 16.44 -4.01 18.08
CA ARG A 79 15.97 -3.60 19.41
C ARG A 79 14.66 -4.28 19.82
N VAL A 80 13.71 -4.42 18.88
CA VAL A 80 12.34 -4.87 19.18
C VAL A 80 12.21 -6.39 19.10
N ILE A 81 12.83 -7.01 18.09
CA ILE A 81 12.64 -8.43 17.74
C ILE A 81 13.91 -9.23 18.08
N GLY A 82 15.09 -8.65 17.89
CA GLY A 82 16.37 -9.36 17.99
C GLY A 82 16.64 -10.28 16.79
N ARG A 83 17.69 -11.10 16.88
CA ARG A 83 18.12 -12.02 15.79
C ARG A 83 17.50 -13.41 15.89
N ASP A 84 17.13 -13.85 17.09
CA ASP A 84 16.70 -15.23 17.35
C ASP A 84 15.20 -15.47 17.10
N MET A 85 14.39 -14.40 17.10
CA MET A 85 12.95 -14.46 16.90
C MET A 85 12.57 -14.09 15.47
N GLN A 86 11.47 -14.66 14.98
CA GLN A 86 10.87 -14.27 13.70
C GLN A 86 9.92 -13.08 13.88
N PRO A 87 9.89 -12.13 12.94
CA PRO A 87 8.93 -11.02 12.99
C PRO A 87 7.47 -11.49 13.00
N ALA A 88 6.66 -10.88 13.86
CA ALA A 88 5.24 -11.13 14.00
C ALA A 88 4.43 -9.84 13.90
N LEU A 89 3.13 -9.95 13.66
CA LEU A 89 2.26 -8.79 13.55
C LEU A 89 2.15 -8.01 14.88
N SER A 90 2.32 -8.70 16.01
CA SER A 90 2.35 -8.10 17.35
C SER A 90 3.49 -7.11 17.56
N ASP A 91 4.55 -7.17 16.74
CA ASP A 91 5.71 -6.29 16.89
C ASP A 91 5.44 -4.90 16.30
N ARG A 92 4.43 -4.79 15.43
CA ARG A 92 4.08 -3.57 14.69
C ARG A 92 3.90 -2.35 15.57
N GLU A 93 3.21 -2.50 16.71
CA GLU A 93 2.94 -1.39 17.63
C GLU A 93 4.21 -0.86 18.31
N LYS A 94 5.29 -1.65 18.34
CA LYS A 94 6.58 -1.32 18.94
C LYS A 94 7.60 -0.80 17.92
N MET A 95 7.20 -0.68 16.65
CA MET A 95 8.07 -0.32 15.52
C MET A 95 7.60 0.97 14.83
N PRO A 96 7.61 2.12 15.54
CA PRO A 96 7.15 3.39 14.98
C PRO A 96 7.95 3.82 13.74
N TYR A 97 9.26 3.53 13.66
CA TYR A 97 10.08 3.94 12.52
C TYR A 97 9.73 3.13 11.25
N MET A 98 9.48 1.82 11.36
CA MET A 98 8.96 0.99 10.27
C MET A 98 7.62 1.51 9.76
N GLU A 99 6.67 1.80 10.66
CA GLU A 99 5.38 2.35 10.27
C GLU A 99 5.52 3.72 9.59
N ALA A 100 6.40 4.58 10.11
CA ALA A 100 6.68 5.89 9.54
C ALA A 100 7.29 5.77 8.13
N ALA A 101 8.22 4.84 7.91
CA ALA A 101 8.82 4.59 6.61
C ALA A 101 7.80 4.05 5.59
N ILE A 102 6.90 3.16 6.01
CA ILE A 102 5.81 2.66 5.14
C ILE A 102 4.86 3.79 4.76
N LEU A 103 4.47 4.63 5.74
CA LEU A 103 3.61 5.79 5.49
C LEU A 103 4.26 6.80 4.54
N GLU A 104 5.54 7.10 4.73
CA GLU A 104 6.27 8.00 3.84
C GLU A 104 6.42 7.42 2.44
N THR A 105 6.60 6.10 2.31
CA THR A 105 6.63 5.44 0.99
C THR A 105 5.30 5.63 0.26
N LEU A 106 4.18 5.38 0.94
CA LEU A 106 2.84 5.55 0.38
C LEU A 106 2.54 7.00 0.00
N ARG A 107 2.93 7.97 0.85
CA ARG A 107 2.76 9.40 0.59
C ARG A 107 3.61 9.82 -0.61
N TYR A 108 4.91 9.55 -0.57
CA TYR A 108 5.89 10.00 -1.56
C TYR A 108 5.57 9.45 -2.95
N MET A 109 5.31 8.14 -3.05
CA MET A 109 5.01 7.52 -4.34
C MET A 109 3.67 7.96 -4.90
N SER A 110 2.68 8.23 -4.04
CA SER A 110 1.31 8.56 -4.47
C SER A 110 0.83 7.65 -5.60
N MET A 111 0.98 6.33 -5.42
CA MET A 111 0.89 5.31 -6.46
C MET A 111 -0.34 5.44 -7.38
N VAL A 112 -1.47 5.93 -6.86
CA VAL A 112 -2.67 6.23 -7.64
C VAL A 112 -2.87 7.75 -7.65
N PRO A 113 -2.14 8.52 -8.47
CA PRO A 113 -1.98 9.97 -8.28
C PRO A 113 -3.28 10.76 -8.45
N LEU A 114 -4.25 10.26 -9.24
CA LEU A 114 -5.57 10.88 -9.42
C LEU A 114 -6.70 10.15 -8.68
N GLY A 115 -6.36 9.17 -7.84
CA GLY A 115 -7.31 8.28 -7.19
C GLY A 115 -8.14 7.47 -8.18
N ILE A 116 -9.11 6.71 -7.66
CA ILE A 116 -10.16 6.09 -8.48
C ILE A 116 -11.26 7.14 -8.69
N PRO A 117 -11.74 7.37 -9.92
CA PRO A 117 -12.74 8.39 -10.18
C PRO A 117 -14.06 8.07 -9.49
N HIS A 118 -14.65 9.10 -8.88
CA HIS A 118 -15.99 9.04 -8.30
C HIS A 118 -17.00 9.72 -9.22
N LYS A 119 -18.29 9.44 -9.01
CA LYS A 119 -19.39 10.08 -9.77
C LYS A 119 -20.44 10.61 -8.80
N THR A 120 -20.94 11.83 -9.01
CA THR A 120 -22.02 12.39 -8.20
C THR A 120 -23.31 11.58 -8.41
N THR A 121 -23.97 11.19 -7.32
CA THR A 121 -25.21 10.39 -7.37
C THR A 121 -26.48 11.25 -7.50
N ARG A 122 -26.35 12.55 -7.24
CA ARG A 122 -27.35 13.60 -7.36
C ARG A 122 -26.66 14.93 -7.59
N ASP A 123 -27.43 15.94 -7.97
CA ASP A 123 -26.97 17.33 -7.96
C ASP A 123 -26.45 17.68 -6.57
N THR A 124 -25.26 18.27 -6.51
CA THR A 124 -24.58 18.55 -5.24
C THR A 124 -23.75 19.84 -5.35
N LYS A 125 -23.19 20.28 -4.22
CA LYS A 125 -22.32 21.44 -4.15
C LYS A 125 -21.06 21.09 -3.39
N ILE A 126 -19.89 21.38 -3.97
CA ILE A 126 -18.58 21.20 -3.32
C ILE A 126 -17.85 22.55 -3.37
N SER A 127 -17.46 23.07 -2.21
CA SER A 127 -16.71 24.33 -2.08
C SER A 127 -17.30 25.51 -2.87
N GLY A 128 -18.63 25.63 -2.92
CA GLY A 128 -19.28 26.70 -3.70
C GLY A 128 -19.70 26.29 -5.12
N CYS A 129 -19.10 25.25 -5.70
CA CYS A 129 -19.35 24.82 -7.07
C CYS A 129 -20.54 23.85 -7.14
N HIS A 130 -21.53 24.16 -7.98
CA HIS A 130 -22.63 23.25 -8.29
C HIS A 130 -22.14 22.15 -9.25
N LEU A 131 -22.40 20.89 -8.89
CA LEU A 131 -22.04 19.71 -9.67
C LEU A 131 -23.32 18.94 -10.01
N PRO A 132 -23.74 18.89 -11.28
CA PRO A 132 -24.87 18.08 -11.70
C PRO A 132 -24.68 16.60 -11.36
N LYS A 133 -25.78 15.85 -11.21
CA LYS A 133 -25.79 14.40 -11.11
C LYS A 133 -25.01 13.79 -12.28
N GLY A 134 -24.17 12.83 -11.98
CA GLY A 134 -23.36 12.14 -12.97
C GLY A 134 -22.03 12.81 -13.31
N THR A 135 -21.68 13.93 -12.65
CA THR A 135 -20.36 14.55 -12.79
C THR A 135 -19.28 13.60 -12.25
N GLN A 136 -18.24 13.34 -13.06
CA GLN A 136 -17.08 12.59 -12.63
C GLN A 136 -16.11 13.49 -11.86
N VAL A 137 -15.62 13.00 -10.73
CA VAL A 137 -14.75 13.73 -9.80
C VAL A 137 -13.49 12.92 -9.57
N TRP A 138 -12.34 13.53 -9.81
CA TRP A 138 -11.02 12.96 -9.59
C TRP A 138 -10.37 13.61 -8.38
N MET A 139 -9.66 12.82 -7.58
CA MET A 139 -8.94 13.31 -6.40
C MET A 139 -7.47 13.42 -6.74
N ASN A 140 -6.91 14.63 -6.78
CA ASN A 140 -5.47 14.81 -7.01
C ASN A 140 -4.66 14.41 -5.76
N LEU A 141 -4.57 13.10 -5.52
CA LEU A 141 -3.85 12.52 -4.38
C LEU A 141 -2.37 12.89 -4.42
N TYR A 142 -1.75 12.94 -5.59
CA TYR A 142 -0.36 13.40 -5.71
C TYR A 142 -0.20 14.84 -5.19
N GLY A 143 -1.04 15.76 -5.68
CA GLY A 143 -1.03 17.14 -5.23
C GLY A 143 -1.28 17.28 -3.74
N MET A 144 -2.23 16.51 -3.19
CA MET A 144 -2.51 16.49 -1.75
C MET A 144 -1.33 15.96 -0.93
N HIS A 145 -0.72 14.86 -1.36
CA HIS A 145 0.44 14.24 -0.69
C HIS A 145 1.71 15.08 -0.78
N HIS A 146 1.80 15.98 -1.76
CA HIS A 146 2.95 16.87 -1.96
C HIS A 146 2.65 18.35 -1.65
N ASP A 147 1.57 18.60 -0.90
CA ASP A 147 1.17 19.96 -0.54
C ASP A 147 1.91 20.45 0.70
N SER A 148 2.76 21.46 0.52
CA SER A 148 3.52 22.13 1.60
C SER A 148 2.64 22.75 2.69
N ARG A 149 1.34 22.98 2.44
CA ARG A 149 0.39 23.46 3.46
C ARG A 149 0.05 22.39 4.49
N TYR A 150 0.14 21.11 4.12
CA TYR A 150 -0.21 19.98 4.99
C TYR A 150 1.01 19.21 5.48
N PHE A 151 2.11 19.25 4.73
CA PHE A 151 3.37 18.59 5.06
C PHE A 151 4.48 19.63 5.20
N ILE A 152 4.88 19.90 6.45
CA ILE A 152 5.79 21.01 6.82
C ILE A 152 7.21 20.81 6.27
N LEU A 153 7.74 19.59 6.35
CA LEU A 153 9.02 19.24 5.72
C LEU A 153 8.83 19.22 4.19
N ASP A 154 9.89 19.48 3.42
CA ASP A 154 9.83 19.47 1.95
C ASP A 154 9.09 18.20 1.45
N PRO A 155 7.91 18.35 0.82
CA PRO A 155 7.11 17.22 0.38
C PRO A 155 7.80 16.37 -0.69
N ASN A 156 8.78 16.92 -1.41
CA ASN A 156 9.51 16.25 -2.49
C ASN A 156 10.75 15.49 -2.00
N VAL A 157 11.03 15.55 -0.70
CA VAL A 157 12.08 14.76 -0.05
C VAL A 157 11.44 13.60 0.70
N PHE A 158 11.92 12.39 0.44
CA PHE A 158 11.51 11.21 1.20
C PHE A 158 12.15 11.27 2.59
N ASN A 159 11.32 11.40 3.63
CA ASN A 159 11.78 11.45 5.01
C ASN A 159 10.78 10.78 5.96
N PRO A 160 11.05 9.55 6.43
CA PRO A 160 10.21 8.86 7.41
C PRO A 160 9.98 9.68 8.70
N GLY A 161 10.93 10.54 9.08
CA GLY A 161 10.81 11.43 10.25
C GLY A 161 9.61 12.37 10.19
N ARG A 162 9.00 12.57 9.01
CA ARG A 162 7.73 13.30 8.83
C ARG A 162 6.58 12.74 9.68
N PHE A 163 6.61 11.44 9.96
CA PHE A 163 5.58 10.76 10.74
C PHE A 163 6.03 10.41 12.15
N LEU A 164 7.09 11.03 12.64
CA LEU A 164 7.59 10.87 14.00
C LEU A 164 7.54 12.19 14.75
N ASP A 165 7.20 12.14 16.03
CA ASP A 165 7.35 13.27 16.94
C ASP A 165 8.79 13.39 17.48
N SER A 166 9.03 14.38 18.34
CA SER A 166 10.34 14.64 18.94
C SER A 166 10.86 13.50 19.83
N GLU A 167 9.98 12.61 20.30
CA GLU A 167 10.34 11.46 21.13
C GLU A 167 10.55 10.19 20.28
N GLY A 168 10.31 10.27 18.98
CA GLY A 168 10.42 9.13 18.06
C GLY A 168 9.18 8.24 18.04
N ASN A 169 8.05 8.69 18.60
CA ASN A 169 6.78 8.00 18.49
C ASN A 169 6.06 8.41 17.20
N LEU A 170 5.13 7.58 16.73
CA LEU A 170 4.30 7.94 15.58
C LEU A 170 3.45 9.18 15.88
N VAL A 171 3.41 10.11 14.93
CA VAL A 171 2.50 11.26 15.00
C VAL A 171 1.04 10.83 15.10
N SER A 172 0.20 11.79 15.52
CA SER A 172 -1.22 11.56 15.77
C SER A 172 -1.92 10.86 14.60
N LYS A 173 -3.00 10.14 14.91
CA LYS A 173 -3.80 9.47 13.88
C LYS A 173 -4.34 10.45 12.83
N GLU A 174 -4.64 11.69 13.23
CA GLU A 174 -5.13 12.72 12.31
C GLU A 174 -4.05 13.19 11.34
N GLU A 175 -2.81 13.35 11.80
CA GLU A 175 -1.67 13.65 10.92
C GLU A 175 -1.43 12.53 9.91
N ARG A 176 -1.51 11.26 10.36
CA ARG A 176 -1.35 10.11 9.46
C ARG A 176 -2.48 9.96 8.44
N LYS A 177 -3.72 10.34 8.80
CA LYS A 177 -4.88 10.32 7.89
C LYS A 177 -4.80 11.33 6.75
N LYS A 178 -3.89 12.30 6.81
CA LYS A 178 -3.60 13.19 5.67
C LYS A 178 -3.02 12.42 4.48
N VAL A 179 -2.42 11.24 4.72
CA VAL A 179 -2.00 10.32 3.66
C VAL A 179 -3.19 9.47 3.22
N LEU A 180 -3.83 9.89 2.13
CA LEU A 180 -5.03 9.26 1.57
C LEU A 180 -4.70 8.09 0.61
N ALA A 181 -3.65 7.32 0.91
CA ALA A 181 -3.21 6.20 0.08
C ALA A 181 -4.27 5.10 -0.11
N PHE A 182 -5.19 4.97 0.85
CA PHE A 182 -6.32 4.03 0.82
C PHE A 182 -7.66 4.73 0.53
N GLY A 183 -7.63 6.01 0.16
CA GLY A 183 -8.82 6.85 0.03
C GLY A 183 -9.49 7.13 1.38
N ALA A 184 -10.76 7.57 1.33
CA ALA A 184 -11.55 7.90 2.51
C ALA A 184 -13.06 7.77 2.24
N GLY A 185 -13.86 7.83 3.31
CA GLY A 185 -15.32 7.83 3.22
C GLY A 185 -15.91 6.48 2.82
N ARG A 186 -17.06 6.50 2.14
CA ARG A 186 -17.83 5.28 1.81
C ARG A 186 -17.13 4.29 0.87
N ARG A 187 -16.07 4.74 0.18
CA ARG A 187 -15.29 3.96 -0.78
C ARG A 187 -13.83 3.84 -0.35
N VAL A 188 -13.56 3.96 0.94
CA VAL A 188 -12.25 3.61 1.52
C VAL A 188 -11.86 2.18 1.11
N CYS A 189 -10.58 1.96 0.86
CA CYS A 189 -10.07 0.69 0.35
C CYS A 189 -10.50 -0.47 1.25
N MET A 190 -11.27 -1.39 0.68
CA MET A 190 -11.72 -2.61 1.36
C MET A 190 -10.54 -3.47 1.84
N GLY A 191 -9.41 -3.43 1.11
CA GLY A 191 -8.21 -4.19 1.42
C GLY A 191 -7.22 -3.50 2.37
N GLU A 192 -7.52 -2.32 2.93
CA GLU A 192 -6.58 -1.52 3.72
C GLU A 192 -5.93 -2.32 4.85
N VAL A 193 -6.73 -3.03 5.64
CA VAL A 193 -6.25 -3.81 6.80
C VAL A 193 -5.30 -4.92 6.32
N LEU A 194 -5.71 -5.68 5.31
CA LEU A 194 -4.91 -6.78 4.76
C LEU A 194 -3.60 -6.27 4.13
N ALA A 195 -3.67 -5.17 3.38
CA ALA A 195 -2.50 -4.56 2.74
C ALA A 195 -1.48 -4.10 3.79
N LYS A 196 -1.93 -3.38 4.83
CA LYS A 196 -1.05 -2.94 5.93
C LYS A 196 -0.35 -4.11 6.62
N VAL A 197 -1.08 -5.18 6.91
CA VAL A 197 -0.51 -6.40 7.51
C VAL A 197 0.53 -7.04 6.57
N ARG A 198 0.19 -7.23 5.30
CA ARG A 198 1.08 -7.86 4.31
C ARG A 198 2.35 -7.04 4.08
N ILE A 199 2.22 -5.72 3.92
CA ILE A 199 3.35 -4.82 3.70
C ILE A 199 4.29 -4.86 4.91
N PHE A 200 3.76 -4.65 6.11
CA PHE A 200 4.56 -4.69 7.34
C PHE A 200 5.30 -6.02 7.50
N LEU A 201 4.57 -7.15 7.49
CA LEU A 201 5.19 -8.46 7.71
C LEU A 201 6.22 -8.80 6.63
N THR A 202 5.95 -8.47 5.37
CA THR A 202 6.88 -8.77 4.27
C THR A 202 8.17 -7.96 4.42
N LEU A 203 8.04 -6.64 4.61
CA LEU A 203 9.20 -5.75 4.72
C LEU A 203 10.03 -6.06 5.97
N THR A 204 9.38 -6.28 7.12
CA THR A 204 10.09 -6.61 8.35
C THR A 204 10.81 -7.95 8.24
N GLN A 205 10.21 -8.99 7.66
CA GLN A 205 10.89 -10.27 7.43
C GLN A 205 12.07 -10.16 6.47
N LEU A 206 11.91 -9.40 5.38
CA LEU A 206 12.99 -9.15 4.43
C LEU A 206 14.15 -8.42 5.11
N LEU A 207 13.88 -7.33 5.83
CA LEU A 207 14.89 -6.53 6.52
C LEU A 207 15.46 -7.21 7.75
N HIS A 208 14.75 -8.16 8.35
CA HIS A 208 15.30 -9.03 9.37
C HIS A 208 16.41 -9.90 8.78
N LYS A 209 16.29 -10.39 7.54
CA LYS A 209 17.28 -11.31 6.97
C LYS A 209 18.33 -10.65 6.09
N PHE A 210 18.02 -9.52 5.48
CA PHE A 210 18.83 -8.95 4.42
C PHE A 210 19.08 -7.46 4.60
N VAL A 211 20.24 -7.03 4.11
CA VAL A 211 20.55 -5.65 3.74
C VAL A 211 20.44 -5.57 2.22
N PHE A 212 19.70 -4.57 1.72
CA PHE A 212 19.52 -4.33 0.30
C PHE A 212 20.51 -3.29 -0.21
N LEU A 213 21.18 -3.64 -1.31
CA LEU A 213 22.16 -2.80 -1.98
C LEU A 213 21.75 -2.60 -3.45
N PRO A 214 22.13 -1.48 -4.09
CA PRO A 214 22.00 -1.35 -5.54
C PRO A 214 22.82 -2.45 -6.24
N ASP A 215 22.36 -2.90 -7.41
CA ASP A 215 23.11 -3.84 -8.25
C ASP A 215 24.34 -3.18 -8.90
N ASP A 216 24.21 -1.89 -9.21
CA ASP A 216 25.28 -1.00 -9.65
C ASP A 216 25.27 0.29 -8.82
N PRO A 217 26.28 0.53 -7.95
CA PRO A 217 26.36 1.74 -7.12
C PRO A 217 26.41 3.05 -7.93
N GLU A 218 26.85 3.02 -9.18
CA GLU A 218 26.92 4.22 -10.03
C GLU A 218 25.59 4.48 -10.78
N ARG A 219 24.68 3.50 -10.79
CA ARG A 219 23.42 3.54 -11.53
C ARG A 219 22.23 3.12 -10.66
N VAL A 220 22.14 3.73 -9.49
CA VAL A 220 21.00 3.53 -8.59
C VAL A 220 19.74 4.05 -9.26
N ILE A 221 18.73 3.19 -9.33
CA ILE A 221 17.42 3.59 -9.82
C ILE A 221 16.83 4.64 -8.87
N PRO A 222 16.53 5.86 -9.35
CA PRO A 222 16.09 6.92 -8.46
C PRO A 222 14.71 6.61 -7.91
N PHE A 223 14.54 6.84 -6.61
CA PHE A 223 13.21 6.85 -5.98
C PHE A 223 12.50 8.17 -6.29
N ASP A 224 12.09 8.34 -7.55
CA ASP A 224 11.31 9.47 -8.05
C ASP A 224 10.09 8.94 -8.81
N MET A 225 8.91 9.53 -8.57
CA MET A 225 7.68 9.26 -9.29
C MET A 225 7.87 9.24 -10.82
N LYS A 226 8.71 10.11 -11.37
CA LYS A 226 8.98 10.18 -12.82
C LYS A 226 9.62 8.92 -13.39
N SER A 227 10.27 8.14 -12.54
CA SER A 227 10.91 6.87 -12.90
C SER A 227 9.96 5.68 -12.81
N PHE A 228 8.74 5.87 -12.31
CA PHE A 228 7.71 4.84 -12.25
C PHE A 228 6.99 4.73 -13.60
N VAL A 229 6.66 3.49 -13.98
CA VAL A 229 5.94 3.20 -15.22
C VAL A 229 4.49 3.66 -15.05
N ASN A 230 4.08 4.57 -15.92
CA ASN A 230 2.72 5.05 -15.93
C ASN A 230 1.80 3.99 -16.56
N THR A 231 0.90 3.43 -15.75
CA THR A 231 -0.25 2.67 -16.25
C THR A 231 -1.49 3.58 -16.20
N PRO A 232 -2.59 3.24 -16.89
CA PRO A 232 -3.76 4.12 -16.97
C PRO A 232 -4.34 4.59 -15.61
N MET A 233 -4.08 3.87 -14.52
CA MET A 233 -4.65 4.18 -13.21
C MET A 233 -3.62 4.22 -12.07
N ALA A 234 -2.43 3.61 -12.24
CA ALA A 234 -1.43 3.54 -11.18
C ALA A 234 0.00 3.69 -11.73
N LEU A 235 0.88 4.15 -10.88
CA LEU A 235 2.32 4.16 -11.09
C LEU A 235 2.88 2.83 -10.61
N MET A 236 3.58 2.11 -11.47
CA MET A 236 4.23 0.85 -11.10
C MET A 236 5.73 1.05 -11.00
N ALA A 237 6.36 0.35 -10.05
CA ALA A 237 7.83 0.34 -9.99
C ALA A 237 8.36 -0.17 -11.35
N PRO A 238 9.35 0.51 -11.94
CA PRO A 238 9.97 0.03 -13.17
C PRO A 238 10.68 -1.30 -12.90
N LYS A 239 11.12 -2.00 -13.95
CA LYS A 239 12.00 -3.16 -13.74
C LYS A 239 13.30 -2.67 -13.11
N PHE A 240 13.68 -3.29 -12.00
CA PHE A 240 14.87 -2.94 -11.25
C PHE A 240 15.59 -4.20 -10.76
N LYS A 241 16.85 -4.04 -10.36
CA LYS A 241 17.68 -5.09 -9.75
C LYS A 241 18.27 -4.53 -8.47
N ILE A 242 18.36 -5.39 -7.46
CA ILE A 242 19.01 -5.10 -6.19
C ILE A 242 19.72 -6.36 -5.71
N ILE A 243 20.72 -6.18 -4.86
CA ILE A 243 21.41 -7.27 -4.18
C ILE A 243 20.82 -7.39 -2.77
N ALA A 244 20.34 -8.59 -2.42
CA ALA A 244 19.95 -8.93 -1.06
C ALA A 244 21.13 -9.63 -0.37
N LYS A 245 21.87 -8.91 0.47
CA LYS A 245 22.99 -9.46 1.25
C LYS A 245 22.49 -9.94 2.60
N VAL A 246 22.81 -11.16 3.00
CA VAL A 246 22.43 -11.68 4.33
C VAL A 246 23.02 -10.79 5.43
N ARG A 247 22.19 -10.48 6.43
CA ARG A 247 22.56 -9.68 7.61
C ARG A 247 23.03 -10.56 8.77
#